data_AF-A0A1U9VDR6-F1
#
_entry.id   AF-A0A1U9VDR6-F1
#
_cell.length_a   1.000
_cell.length_b   1.000
_cell.length_c   1.000
_cell.angle_alpha   90.00
_cell.angle_beta   90.00
_cell.angle_gamma   90.00
#
_symmetry.space_group_name_H-M   'P 1'
#
loop_
_entity.id
_entity.type
_entity.pdbx_description
1 polymer ?
#
loop_
_entity_poly.entity_id
_entity_poly.type
_entity_poly.pdbx_seq_one_letter_code
_entity_poly.pdbx_strand_id
1 'polypeptide(L)' 'MDYAIVPRRLVVDEGRAAHRSGRCGNACPYLPGTDHAAAWRVGFVIEEFIASTKSDQRPMTLEVLP' A
#
# COMPACT_ATOMS: atom_id res chain seq x y z
N MET A 1 18.31 24.55 11.57
CA MET A 1 18.10 23.30 10.79
C MET A 1 16.62 23.04 10.78
N ASP A 2 15.96 23.43 9.70
CA ASP A 2 14.53 23.18 9.51
C ASP A 2 14.33 21.72 9.16
N TYR A 3 14.00 20.90 10.16
CA TYR A 3 13.46 19.57 9.90
C TYR A 3 12.09 19.78 9.27
N ALA A 4 12.02 19.73 7.93
CA ALA A 4 10.75 19.78 7.23
C ALA A 4 9.86 18.67 7.79
N ILE A 5 8.81 19.06 8.52
CA ILE A 5 7.81 18.13 9.03
C ILE A 5 7.07 17.62 7.81
N VAL A 6 7.47 16.46 7.29
CA VAL A 6 6.77 15.83 6.18
C VAL A 6 5.38 15.47 6.68
N PRO A 7 4.31 16.04 6.09
CA PRO A 7 2.96 15.72 6.53
C PRO A 7 2.70 14.23 6.38
N ARG A 8 2.14 13.61 7.43
CA ARG A 8 1.83 12.16 7.46
C ARG A 8 1.07 11.69 6.20
N ARG A 9 0.21 12.54 5.64
CA ARG A 9 -0.54 12.27 4.41
C ARG A 9 0.37 12.04 3.19
N LEU A 10 1.44 12.82 3.02
CA LEU A 10 2.38 12.63 1.91
C LEU A 10 3.08 11.28 2.00
N VAL A 11 3.42 10.86 3.22
CA VAL A 11 4.08 9.58 3.45
C VAL A 11 3.16 8.39 3.19
N VAL A 12 1.86 8.52 3.50
CA VAL A 12 0.84 7.55 3.10
C VAL A 12 0.75 7.45 1.58
N ASP A 13 0.69 8.59 0.87
CA ASP A 13 0.58 8.62 -0.59
C ASP A 13 1.83 8.01 -1.27
N GLU A 14 3.01 8.20 -0.68
CA GLU A 14 4.25 7.54 -1.11
C GLU A 14 4.17 6.01 -0.96
N GLY A 15 3.64 5.52 0.16
CA GLY A 15 3.39 4.09 0.38
C GLY A 15 2.47 3.49 -0.69
N ARG A 16 1.39 4.20 -1.02
CA ARG A 16 0.48 3.80 -2.11
C ARG A 16 1.18 3.77 -3.46
N ALA A 17 1.98 4.79 -3.76
CA ALA A 17 2.73 4.87 -5.02
C ALA A 17 3.77 3.74 -5.14
N ALA A 18 4.44 3.39 -4.03
CA ALA A 18 5.40 2.30 -3.99
C ALA A 18 4.74 0.95 -4.33
N HIS A 19 3.59 0.63 -3.74
CA HIS A 19 2.83 -0.58 -4.09
C HIS A 19 2.44 -0.59 -5.57
N ARG A 20 1.88 0.51 -6.08
CA ARG A 20 1.50 0.65 -7.50
C ARG A 20 2.67 0.51 -8.48
N SER A 21 3.89 0.84 -8.03
CA SER A 21 5.12 0.63 -8.81
C SER A 21 5.67 -0.81 -8.76
N GLY A 22 5.05 -1.71 -8.00
CA GLY A 22 5.50 -3.09 -7.82
C GLY A 22 6.66 -3.25 -6.83
N ARG A 23 6.93 -2.25 -5.98
CA ARG A 23 7.93 -2.39 -4.91
C ARG A 23 7.39 -3.29 -3.80
N CYS A 24 8.29 -4.00 -3.11
CA CYS A 24 7.94 -4.82 -1.94
C CYS A 24 7.68 -3.94 -0.70
N GLY A 25 6.73 -4.34 0.16
CA GLY A 25 6.43 -3.64 1.42
C GLY A 25 7.59 -3.56 2.41
N ASN A 26 8.63 -4.38 2.20
CA ASN A 26 9.88 -4.36 2.98
C ASN A 26 10.88 -3.30 2.50
N ALA A 27 10.64 -2.64 1.36
CA ALA A 27 11.50 -1.59 0.81
C ALA A 27 11.11 -0.18 1.31
N CYS A 28 10.57 -0.08 2.54
CA CYS A 28 10.22 1.19 3.15
C CYS A 28 11.48 2.05 3.34
N PRO A 29 11.52 3.30 2.83
CA PRO A 29 12.70 4.16 2.92
C PRO A 29 12.89 4.77 4.33
N TYR A 30 11.90 4.63 5.21
CA TYR A 30 11.91 5.20 6.55
C TYR A 30 12.44 4.20 7.59
N LEU A 31 13.13 4.72 8.60
CA LEU A 31 13.64 3.91 9.70
C LEU A 31 12.50 3.16 10.41
N PRO A 32 12.67 1.86 10.70
CA PRO A 32 11.66 1.07 11.39
C PRO A 32 11.38 1.67 12.78
N GLY A 33 10.11 1.65 13.19
CA GLY A 33 9.66 2.20 14.47
C GLY A 33 9.38 3.71 14.46
N THR A 34 9.61 4.40 13.34
CA THR A 34 9.21 5.80 13.18
C THR A 34 7.74 5.94 12.73
N ASP A 35 7.11 7.06 13.08
CA ASP A 35 5.76 7.41 12.62
C ASP A 35 5.66 7.46 11.08
N HIS A 36 6.75 7.88 10.41
CA HIS A 36 6.82 7.89 8.95
C HIS A 36 6.84 6.47 8.37
N ALA A 37 7.59 5.53 8.96
CA ALA A 37 7.55 4.14 8.52
C ALA A 37 6.18 3.50 8.72
N ALA A 38 5.48 3.83 9.81
CA ALA A 38 4.11 3.39 10.05
C ALA A 38 3.15 3.98 9.01
N ALA A 39 3.23 5.29 8.74
CA ALA A 39 2.40 5.98 7.76
C ALA A 39 2.60 5.43 6.33
N TRP A 40 3.85 5.16 5.94
CA TRP A 40 4.18 4.60 4.64
C TRP A 40 3.58 3.20 4.48
N ARG A 41 3.75 2.33 5.50
CA ARG A 41 3.16 0.98 5.50
C ARG A 41 1.64 1.01 5.41
N VAL A 42 0.98 1.95 6.08
CA VAL A 42 -0.48 2.13 5.97
C VAL A 42 -0.88 2.38 4.51
N GLY A 43 -0.19 3.30 3.83
CA GLY A 43 -0.45 3.55 2.41
C GLY A 43 -0.22 2.34 1.51
N PHE A 44 0.87 1.61 1.76
CA PHE A 44 1.22 0.41 1.00
C PHE A 44 0.16 -0.70 1.15
N VAL A 45 -0.22 -1.03 2.39
CA VAL A 45 -1.21 -2.08 2.71
C VAL A 45 -2.61 -1.73 2.19
N ILE A 46 -2.99 -0.45 2.17
CA ILE A 46 -4.26 -0.03 1.56
C ILE A 46 -4.29 -0.42 0.08
N GLU A 47 -3.21 -0.18 -0.67
CA GLU A 47 -3.19 -0.56 -2.08
C GLU A 47 -3.09 -2.08 -2.28
N GLU A 48 -2.42 -2.82 -1.39
CA GLU A 48 -2.47 -4.29 -1.39
C GLU A 48 -3.91 -4.81 -1.24
N PHE A 49 -4.67 -4.24 -0.29
CA PHE A 49 -6.07 -4.60 -0.08
C PHE A 49 -6.95 -4.24 -1.29
N ILE A 50 -6.76 -3.05 -1.88
CA ILE A 50 -7.48 -2.63 -3.09
C ILE A 50 -7.12 -3.54 -4.28
N ALA A 51 -5.86 -3.92 -4.44
CA ALA A 51 -5.42 -4.82 -5.49
C ALA A 51 -6.01 -6.24 -5.30
N SER A 52 -6.02 -6.74 -4.07
CA SER A 52 -6.62 -8.04 -3.73
C SER A 52 -8.11 -8.08 -4.05
N THR A 53 -8.86 -7.03 -3.65
CA THR A 53 -10.31 -6.94 -3.94
C THR A 53 -10.64 -6.81 -5.43
N LYS A 54 -9.74 -6.22 -6.22
CA LYS A 54 -9.87 -6.21 -7.69
C LYS A 54 -9.58 -7.56 -8.33
N SER A 55 -8.65 -8.34 -7.76
CA SER A 55 -8.33 -9.68 -8.25
C SER A 55 -9.46 -10.70 -8.01
N ASP A 56 -10.28 -10.48 -6.99
CA ASP A 56 -11.42 -11.34 -6.64
C ASP A 56 -12.64 -11.16 -7.56
N GLN A 57 -12.67 -10.14 -8.44
CA GLN A 57 -13.71 -10.01 -9.47
C GLN A 57 -13.48 -10.94 -10.67
N ARG A 58 -13.06 -12.19 -10.44
CA ARG A 58 -13.30 -13.24 -11.44
C ARG A 58 -14.82 -13.42 -11.50
N PRO A 59 -15.48 -13.25 -12.66
CA PRO A 59 -16.87 -13.65 -12.77
C PRO A 59 -16.94 -15.11 -12.38
N MET A 60 -17.69 -15.39 -11.31
CA MET A 60 -17.97 -16.73 -10.86
C MET A 60 -18.79 -17.39 -11.98
N THR A 61 -18.12 -18.00 -12.97
CA THR A 61 -18.76 -18.91 -13.90
C THR A 61 -19.21 -20.09 -13.05
N LEU A 62 -20.47 -20.00 -12.61
CA LEU A 62 -21.22 -21.07 -12.00
C LEU A 62 -21.29 -22.19 -13.06
N GLU A 63 -20.34 -23.12 -13.04
CA GLU A 63 -20.44 -24.34 -13.84
C GLU A 63 -21.58 -25.17 -13.25
N VAL A 64 -22.79 -24.94 -13.77
CA VAL A 64 -23.94 -25.82 -13.56
C VAL A 64 -23.62 -27.12 -14.29
N LEU A 65 -23.11 -28.10 -13.56
CA LEU A 65 -22.99 -29.47 -14.04
C LEU A 65 -24.40 -30.04 -14.36
N PRO A 66 -24.59 -30.68 -15.53
CA PRO A 66 -25.86 -31.29 -15.93
C PRO A 66 -26.22 -32.54 -15.13
#